data_AF-A0A923QLN8-F1
#
_entry.id   AF-A0A923QLN8-F1
#
_cell.length_a   1.000
_cell.length_b   1.000
_cell.length_c   1.000
_cell.angle_alpha   90.00
_cell.angle_beta   90.00
_cell.angle_gamma   90.00
#
_symmetry.space_group_name_H-M   'P 1'
#
loop_
_entity.id
_entity.type
_entity.pdbx_description
1 polymer ?
#
loop_
_entity_poly.entity_id
_entity_poly.type
_entity_poly.pdbx_seq_one_letter_code
_entity_poly.pdbx_strand_id
1 'polypeptide(L)'
;MESAWMGLIEKEKSGDGVRAVDRALDILSAFSAGDYELTVSEILKRVDLSRPTLYRLLYTLQEKGFVTASGEPQRFRLGPAVARLSWAWSASLDLAQVAQPVMRAIWNETGETVALFVPQGTMRVCIAEMQSSQPLSFKRGVGYSERIVRGASGRAILA
;
A
#
# COMPACT_ATOMS: atom_id res chain seq x y z
N MET A 1 7.24 22.93 12.92
CA MET A 1 6.31 21.79 13.10
C MET A 1 6.06 21.11 11.75
N GLU A 2 7.13 20.66 11.09
CA GLU A 2 7.02 20.07 9.74
C GLU A 2 8.18 19.08 9.46
N SER A 3 8.68 18.48 10.53
CA SER A 3 9.87 17.61 10.53
C SER A 3 9.63 16.27 11.25
N ALA A 4 8.37 15.99 11.64
CA ALA A 4 8.00 14.77 12.38
C ALA A 4 7.60 13.58 11.49
N TRP A 5 7.64 13.72 10.16
CA TRP A 5 7.10 12.72 9.21
C TRP A 5 8.16 11.87 8.49
N MET A 6 9.45 12.14 8.68
CA MET A 6 10.54 11.36 8.07
C MET A 6 11.21 10.35 9.04
N GLY A 7 10.77 10.27 10.30
CA GLY A 7 11.50 9.58 11.37
C GLY A 7 10.90 8.29 11.92
N LEU A 8 9.85 7.69 11.32
CA LEU A 8 9.15 6.53 11.93
C LEU A 8 9.13 5.26 11.07
N ILE A 9 10.17 5.07 10.26
CA ILE A 9 10.62 3.74 9.86
C ILE A 9 12.05 3.60 10.40
N GLU A 10 12.20 3.40 11.71
CA GLU A 10 13.31 2.56 12.15
C GLU A 10 12.98 1.15 11.67
N LYS A 11 13.28 0.90 10.39
CA LYS A 11 13.54 -0.45 9.91
C LYS A 11 14.70 -0.88 10.81
N GLU A 12 14.48 -1.80 11.75
CA GLU A 12 15.60 -2.61 12.23
C GLU A 12 16.27 -3.12 10.96
N LYS A 13 17.41 -2.52 10.60
CA LYS A 13 18.24 -3.02 9.51
C LYS A 13 18.82 -4.33 10.03
N SER A 14 18.05 -5.40 9.94
CA SER A 14 18.63 -6.73 9.91
C SER A 14 19.58 -6.72 8.71
N GLY A 15 20.88 -6.80 8.98
CA GLY A 15 21.95 -6.64 7.99
C GLY A 15 22.03 -7.76 6.93
N ASP A 16 20.99 -8.58 6.80
CA ASP A 16 20.98 -9.83 6.03
C ASP A 16 20.10 -9.75 4.75
N GLY A 17 19.44 -8.61 4.52
CA GLY A 17 18.59 -8.41 3.33
C GLY A 17 19.36 -8.18 2.02
N VAL A 18 18.79 -8.65 0.90
CA VAL A 18 19.32 -8.37 -0.45
C VAL A 18 18.92 -6.96 -0.87
N ARG A 19 19.86 -6.01 -0.80
CA ARG A 19 19.67 -4.58 -1.12
C ARG A 19 18.94 -4.29 -2.44
N ALA A 20 19.15 -5.09 -3.47
CA ALA A 20 18.48 -4.90 -4.76
C ALA A 20 16.96 -5.15 -4.67
N VAL A 21 16.54 -6.11 -3.86
CA VAL A 21 15.13 -6.45 -3.62
C VAL A 21 14.46 -5.35 -2.82
N ASP A 22 15.09 -4.87 -1.74
CA ASP A 22 14.59 -3.73 -0.95
C ASP A 22 14.28 -2.53 -1.84
N ARG A 23 15.25 -2.14 -2.68
CA ARG A 23 15.11 -0.98 -3.57
C ARG A 23 14.03 -1.17 -4.62
N ALA A 24 13.85 -2.39 -5.14
CA ALA A 24 12.77 -2.69 -6.07
C ALA A 24 11.40 -2.56 -5.40
N LEU A 25 11.27 -3.03 -4.16
CA LEU A 25 10.05 -2.89 -3.37
C LEU A 25 9.77 -1.43 -3.02
N ASP A 26 10.80 -0.65 -2.66
CA ASP A 26 10.66 0.79 -2.38
C ASP A 26 10.11 1.54 -3.62
N ILE A 27 10.54 1.18 -4.83
CA ILE A 27 9.99 1.74 -6.08
C ILE A 27 8.51 1.40 -6.23
N LEU A 28 8.09 0.15 -5.98
CA LEU A 28 6.68 -0.24 -6.07
C LEU A 28 5.82 0.45 -4.99
N SER A 29 6.38 0.66 -3.80
CA SER A 29 5.74 1.38 -2.71
C SER A 29 5.68 2.90 -2.92
N ALA A 30 6.39 3.44 -3.91
CA ALA A 30 6.34 4.86 -4.24
C ALA A 30 5.01 5.28 -4.90
N PHE A 31 4.23 4.34 -5.43
CA PHE A 31 2.93 4.59 -6.07
C PHE A 31 1.80 4.59 -5.03
N SER A 32 0.76 5.39 -5.27
CA SER A 32 -0.43 5.43 -4.40
C SER A 32 -1.71 5.67 -5.20
N ALA A 33 -2.88 5.51 -4.59
CA ALA A 33 -4.15 5.78 -5.26
C ALA A 33 -4.32 7.25 -5.69
N GLY A 34 -3.72 8.19 -4.95
CA GLY A 34 -3.72 9.62 -5.31
C GLY A 34 -2.64 10.00 -6.31
N ASP A 35 -1.64 9.13 -6.52
CA ASP A 35 -0.55 9.35 -7.46
C ASP A 35 -0.08 8.03 -8.05
N TYR A 36 -0.87 7.54 -9.01
CA TYR A 36 -0.76 6.23 -9.62
C TYR A 36 0.11 6.22 -10.89
N GLU A 37 0.57 7.39 -11.33
CA GLU A 37 1.34 7.57 -12.56
C GLU A 37 2.48 8.58 -12.35
N LEU A 38 3.72 8.08 -12.33
CA LEU A 38 4.90 8.85 -11.91
C LEU A 38 5.94 8.98 -13.01
N THR A 39 6.58 10.12 -13.10
CA THR A 39 7.84 10.30 -13.84
C THR A 39 9.03 9.79 -13.03
N VAL A 40 10.17 9.56 -13.71
CA VAL A 40 11.43 9.20 -13.03
C VAL A 40 11.83 10.21 -11.95
N SER A 41 11.64 11.51 -12.22
CA SER A 41 12.01 12.56 -11.27
C SER A 41 11.11 12.57 -10.03
N GLU A 42 9.84 12.17 -10.14
CA GLU A 42 8.93 12.02 -9.00
C GLU A 42 9.27 10.76 -8.20
N ILE A 43 9.62 9.65 -8.86
CA ILE A 43 10.07 8.44 -8.16
C ILE A 43 11.35 8.73 -7.37
N LEU A 44 12.35 9.41 -7.96
CA LEU A 44 13.60 9.78 -7.28
C LEU A 44 13.40 10.71 -6.07
N LYS A 45 12.29 11.44 -5.98
CA LYS A 45 11.97 12.22 -4.77
C LYS A 45 11.45 11.35 -3.63
N ARG A 46 10.96 10.15 -3.93
CA ARG A 46 10.36 9.21 -2.97
C ARG A 46 11.31 8.10 -2.53
N VAL A 47 12.29 7.77 -3.38
CA VAL A 47 13.24 6.69 -3.12
C VAL A 47 14.68 7.24 -3.17
N ASP A 48 15.51 6.82 -2.22
CA ASP A 48 16.92 7.21 -2.16
C ASP A 48 17.77 6.35 -3.11
N LEU A 49 17.74 6.68 -4.40
CA LEU A 49 18.44 5.97 -5.46
C LEU A 49 19.15 6.91 -6.42
N SER A 50 20.26 6.46 -7.00
CA SER A 50 20.83 7.13 -8.18
C SER A 50 19.97 6.87 -9.40
N ARG A 51 19.88 7.86 -10.31
CA ARG A 51 19.13 7.75 -11.57
C ARG A 51 19.48 6.50 -12.39
N PRO A 52 20.77 6.12 -12.60
CA PRO A 52 21.11 4.88 -13.30
C PRO A 52 20.60 3.60 -12.60
N THR A 53 20.62 3.59 -11.27
CA THR A 53 20.11 2.45 -10.48
C THR A 53 18.61 2.31 -10.64
N LEU A 54 17.88 3.44 -10.58
CA LEU A 54 16.43 3.46 -10.77
C LEU A 54 16.05 2.93 -12.16
N TYR A 55 16.71 3.37 -13.23
CA TYR A 55 16.40 2.87 -14.59
C TYR A 55 16.62 1.36 -14.73
N ARG A 56 17.70 0.82 -14.16
CA ARG A 56 17.96 -0.64 -14.17
C ARG A 56 16.87 -1.43 -13.43
N LEU A 57 16.41 -0.90 -12.31
CA LEU A 57 15.34 -1.52 -11.52
C LEU A 57 13.98 -1.40 -12.24
N LEU A 58 13.65 -0.23 -12.79
CA LEU A 58 12.42 -0.02 -13.58
C LEU A 58 12.39 -0.94 -14.81
N TYR A 59 13.51 -1.08 -15.52
CA TYR A 59 13.63 -2.04 -16.62
C TYR A 59 13.31 -3.47 -16.16
N THR A 60 13.92 -3.91 -15.06
CA THR A 60 13.66 -5.25 -14.51
C THR A 60 12.20 -5.43 -14.07
N LEU A 61 11.63 -4.43 -13.39
CA LEU A 61 10.23 -4.45 -12.95
C LEU A 61 9.26 -4.46 -14.14
N GLN A 62 9.59 -3.76 -15.21
CA GLN A 62 8.82 -3.76 -16.45
C GLN A 62 8.86 -5.11 -17.14
N GLU A 63 10.04 -5.71 -17.30
CA GLU A 63 10.20 -7.07 -17.86
C GLU A 63 9.44 -8.13 -17.05
N LYS A 64 9.26 -7.91 -15.74
CA LYS A 64 8.47 -8.79 -14.86
C LYS A 64 7.00 -8.38 -14.73
N GLY A 65 6.55 -7.35 -15.44
CA GLY A 65 5.16 -6.89 -15.48
C GLY A 65 4.66 -6.19 -14.21
N PHE A 66 5.57 -5.78 -13.32
CA PHE A 66 5.26 -5.04 -12.10
C PHE A 66 5.10 -3.55 -12.34
N VAL A 67 5.70 -3.03 -13.40
CA VAL A 67 5.58 -1.64 -13.82
C VAL A 67 5.28 -1.61 -15.32
N THR A 68 4.49 -0.64 -15.76
CA THR A 68 4.33 -0.31 -17.18
C THR A 68 4.81 1.11 -17.42
N ALA A 69 5.30 1.40 -18.62
CA ALA A 69 5.71 2.73 -19.01
C ALA A 69 4.96 3.20 -20.27
N SER A 70 4.56 4.46 -20.29
CA SER A 70 3.84 5.06 -21.42
C SER A 70 4.07 6.55 -21.53
N GLY A 71 3.85 7.10 -22.73
CA GLY A 71 3.85 8.55 -22.99
C GLY A 71 5.23 9.17 -23.21
N GLU A 72 5.21 10.44 -23.58
CA GLU A 72 6.37 11.32 -23.76
C GLU A 72 6.05 12.67 -23.06
N PRO A 73 6.73 13.03 -21.96
CA PRO A 73 7.80 12.28 -21.30
C PRO A 73 7.30 10.96 -20.68
N GLN A 74 8.21 10.00 -20.56
CA GLN A 74 7.92 8.67 -20.03
C GLN A 74 7.35 8.72 -18.60
N ARG A 75 6.18 8.10 -18.42
CA ARG A 75 5.51 7.92 -17.13
C ARG A 75 5.36 6.44 -16.82
N PHE A 76 5.42 6.10 -15.54
CA PHE A 76 5.38 4.74 -15.02
C PHE A 76 4.12 4.52 -14.19
N ARG A 77 3.55 3.32 -14.24
CA ARG A 77 2.40 2.88 -13.43
C ARG A 77 2.65 1.48 -12.91
N LEU A 78 1.94 1.08 -11.85
CA LEU A 78 1.92 -0.32 -11.42
C LEU A 78 1.31 -1.20 -12.53
N GLY A 79 1.98 -2.31 -12.82
CA GLY A 79 1.59 -3.26 -13.86
C GLY A 79 0.71 -4.41 -13.34
N PRO A 80 0.17 -5.25 -14.24
CA PRO A 80 -0.77 -6.32 -13.89
C PRO A 80 -0.24 -7.37 -12.91
N ALA A 81 1.08 -7.56 -12.81
CA ALA A 81 1.66 -8.49 -11.85
C ALA A 81 1.31 -8.13 -10.39
N VAL A 82 1.14 -6.83 -10.09
CA VAL A 82 0.71 -6.35 -8.77
C VAL A 82 -0.71 -6.82 -8.46
N ALA A 83 -1.63 -6.69 -9.41
CA ALA A 83 -3.01 -7.15 -9.24
C ALA A 83 -3.08 -8.66 -9.02
N ARG A 84 -2.26 -9.43 -9.73
CA ARG A 84 -2.16 -10.89 -9.55
C ARG A 84 -1.69 -11.28 -8.15
N LEU A 85 -0.69 -10.58 -7.59
CA LEU A 85 -0.25 -10.83 -6.21
C LEU A 85 -1.30 -10.41 -5.19
N SER A 86 -1.96 -9.26 -5.38
CA SER A 86 -3.05 -8.80 -4.53
C SER A 86 -4.22 -9.79 -4.51
N TRP A 87 -4.56 -10.35 -5.67
CA TRP A 87 -5.57 -11.39 -5.78
C TRP A 87 -5.18 -12.65 -5.01
N ALA A 88 -3.95 -13.15 -5.20
CA ALA A 88 -3.47 -14.34 -4.50
C ALA A 88 -3.48 -14.15 -2.97
N TRP A 89 -3.07 -12.96 -2.50
CA TRP A 89 -3.14 -12.61 -1.09
C TRP A 89 -4.59 -12.54 -0.59
N SER A 90 -5.47 -11.83 -1.29
CA SER A 90 -6.88 -11.66 -0.87
C SER A 90 -7.67 -12.98 -0.90
N ALA A 91 -7.37 -13.87 -1.85
CA ALA A 91 -8.00 -15.19 -1.94
C ALA A 91 -7.66 -16.11 -0.76
N SER A 92 -6.59 -15.82 -0.02
CA SER A 92 -6.24 -16.55 1.22
C SER A 92 -7.02 -16.08 2.46
N LEU A 93 -7.84 -15.03 2.33
CA LEU A 93 -8.50 -14.35 3.44
C LEU A 93 -10.01 -14.64 3.44
N ASP A 94 -10.39 -15.86 3.84
CA ASP A 94 -11.80 -16.27 3.97
C ASP A 94 -12.63 -15.29 4.82
N LEU A 95 -12.00 -14.67 5.83
CA LEU A 95 -12.62 -13.71 6.72
C LEU A 95 -13.20 -12.48 5.99
N ALA A 96 -12.57 -12.00 4.93
CA ALA A 96 -13.08 -10.85 4.17
C ALA A 96 -14.42 -11.17 3.50
N GLN A 97 -14.58 -12.40 3.00
CA GLN A 97 -15.84 -12.85 2.39
C GLN A 97 -16.94 -13.01 3.44
N VAL A 98 -16.61 -13.64 4.58
CA VAL A 98 -17.56 -13.83 5.69
C VAL A 98 -18.03 -12.51 6.30
N ALA A 99 -17.14 -11.52 6.40
CA ALA A 99 -17.46 -10.21 6.98
C ALA A 99 -18.26 -9.30 6.03
N GLN A 100 -18.24 -9.56 4.72
CA GLN A 100 -18.86 -8.71 3.71
C GLN A 100 -20.34 -8.35 3.99
N PRO A 101 -21.25 -9.28 4.36
CA PRO A 101 -22.64 -8.92 4.68
C PRO A 101 -22.76 -8.00 5.90
N VAL A 102 -21.95 -8.22 6.93
CA VAL A 102 -21.94 -7.40 8.15
C VAL A 102 -21.40 -5.99 7.84
N MET A 103 -20.30 -5.90 7.10
CA MET A 103 -19.74 -4.62 6.66
C MET A 103 -20.75 -3.83 5.83
N ARG A 104 -21.48 -4.50 4.93
CA ARG A 104 -22.51 -3.87 4.10
C ARG A 104 -23.69 -3.36 4.93
N ALA A 105 -24.12 -4.10 5.95
CA ALA A 105 -25.18 -3.64 6.86
C ALA A 105 -24.77 -2.34 7.57
N ILE A 106 -23.56 -2.29 8.14
CA ILE A 106 -23.02 -1.10 8.80
C ILE A 106 -22.88 0.06 7.80
N TRP A 107 -22.39 -0.22 6.59
CA TRP A 107 -22.22 0.80 5.55
C TRP A 107 -23.58 1.39 5.11
N ASN A 108 -24.61 0.55 4.96
CA ASN A 108 -25.97 1.01 4.62
C ASN A 108 -26.58 1.87 5.73
N GLU A 109 -26.31 1.55 6.99
CA GLU A 109 -26.84 2.28 8.14
C GLU A 109 -26.14 3.62 8.36
N THR A 110 -24.82 3.66 8.17
CA THR A 110 -23.99 4.83 8.49
C THR A 110 -23.70 5.73 7.30
N GLY A 111 -23.64 5.18 6.08
CA GLY A 111 -23.12 5.87 4.89
C GLY A 111 -21.62 6.18 4.95
N GLU A 112 -20.90 5.70 5.97
CA GLU A 112 -19.50 6.00 6.23
C GLU A 112 -18.58 4.88 5.73
N THR A 113 -17.27 5.15 5.68
CA THR A 113 -16.28 4.14 5.29
C THR A 113 -16.25 3.02 6.34
N VAL A 114 -16.45 1.77 5.89
CA VAL A 114 -16.35 0.58 6.74
C VAL A 114 -15.12 -0.22 6.33
N ALA A 115 -14.22 -0.48 7.28
CA ALA A 115 -12.98 -1.19 7.04
C ALA A 115 -12.79 -2.34 8.03
N LEU A 116 -12.30 -3.47 7.52
CA LEU A 116 -11.97 -4.66 8.30
C LEU A 116 -10.46 -4.76 8.47
N PHE A 117 -10.01 -4.82 9.72
CA PHE A 117 -8.62 -4.96 10.09
C PHE A 117 -8.36 -6.29 10.78
N VAL A 118 -7.22 -6.91 10.46
CA VAL A 118 -6.71 -8.09 11.15
C VAL A 118 -5.35 -7.80 11.79
N PRO A 119 -5.03 -8.38 12.96
CA PRO A 119 -3.71 -8.29 13.54
C PRO A 119 -2.67 -9.05 12.70
N GLN A 120 -1.48 -8.47 12.57
CA GLN A 120 -0.31 -9.10 11.98
C GLN A 120 0.93 -8.70 12.78
N GLY A 121 1.30 -9.54 13.76
CA GLY A 121 2.36 -9.22 14.72
C GLY A 121 2.04 -7.93 15.50
N THR A 122 2.94 -6.94 15.44
CA THR A 122 2.75 -5.62 16.08
C THR A 122 1.97 -4.62 15.22
N MET A 123 1.47 -5.06 14.06
CA MET A 123 0.73 -4.26 13.10
C MET A 123 -0.70 -4.76 12.99
N ARG A 124 -1.55 -3.95 12.35
CA ARG A 124 -2.83 -4.38 11.80
C ARG A 124 -2.85 -4.05 10.31
N VAL A 125 -3.54 -4.88 9.53
CA VAL A 125 -3.68 -4.70 8.08
C VAL A 125 -5.15 -4.63 7.70
N CYS A 126 -5.48 -3.67 6.85
CA CYS A 126 -6.81 -3.56 6.25
C CYS A 126 -6.97 -4.64 5.16
N ILE A 127 -7.90 -5.57 5.36
CA ILE A 127 -8.15 -6.69 4.43
C ILE A 127 -9.40 -6.50 3.57
N ALA A 128 -10.30 -5.60 3.98
CA ALA A 128 -11.46 -5.19 3.19
C ALA A 128 -11.86 -3.76 3.57
N GLU A 129 -12.31 -2.97 2.59
CA GLU A 129 -12.80 -1.61 2.80
C GLU A 129 -13.98 -1.34 1.86
N MET A 130 -15.05 -0.77 2.41
CA MET A 130 -16.18 -0.22 1.66
C MET A 130 -16.11 1.31 1.79
N GLN A 131 -15.83 1.99 0.68
CA GLN A 131 -15.67 3.44 0.66
C GLN A 131 -17.01 4.13 0.92
N SER A 132 -17.01 5.18 1.76
CA SER A 132 -18.17 6.07 1.91
C SER A 132 -18.56 6.71 0.56
N SER A 133 -19.86 6.97 0.39
CA SER A 133 -20.42 7.75 -0.72
C SER A 133 -20.33 9.27 -0.50
N GLN A 134 -19.88 9.72 0.69
CA GLN A 134 -19.83 11.14 1.05
C GLN A 134 -18.64 11.86 0.40
N PRO A 135 -18.80 13.15 0.02
CA PRO A 135 -17.71 13.95 -0.56
C PRO A 135 -16.49 14.08 0.36
N LEU A 136 -16.72 14.21 1.66
CA LEU A 136 -15.69 14.17 2.68
C LEU A 136 -15.68 12.78 3.30
N SER A 137 -14.69 11.97 2.95
CA SER A 137 -14.54 10.62 3.48
C SER A 137 -13.10 10.30 3.79
N PHE A 138 -12.92 9.44 4.78
CA PHE A 138 -11.61 8.90 5.14
C PHE A 138 -11.48 7.49 4.59
N LYS A 139 -10.47 7.27 3.74
CA LYS A 139 -10.16 5.96 3.16
C LYS A 139 -8.69 5.66 3.30
N ARG A 140 -8.38 4.40 3.60
CA ARG A 140 -7.00 3.91 3.71
C ARG A 140 -6.67 2.93 2.60
N GLY A 141 -7.66 2.14 2.18
CA GLY A 141 -7.54 1.11 1.16
C GLY A 141 -7.05 -0.22 1.72
N VAL A 142 -7.35 -1.28 0.97
CA VAL A 142 -6.88 -2.63 1.26
C VAL A 142 -5.34 -2.68 1.18
N GLY A 143 -4.72 -3.42 2.10
CA GLY A 143 -3.27 -3.50 2.26
C GLY A 143 -2.67 -2.40 3.16
N TYR A 144 -3.43 -1.35 3.49
CA TYR A 144 -2.97 -0.35 4.46
C TYR A 144 -2.62 -1.01 5.80
N SER A 145 -1.45 -0.69 6.31
CA SER A 145 -0.91 -1.25 7.55
C SER A 145 -0.56 -0.15 8.54
N GLU A 146 -0.83 -0.38 9.82
CA GLU A 146 -0.54 0.58 10.90
C GLU A 146 -0.21 -0.17 12.20
N ARG A 147 0.50 0.49 13.12
CA ARG A 147 0.79 -0.12 14.44
C ARG A 147 -0.50 -0.45 15.17
N ILE A 148 -0.58 -1.66 15.73
CA ILE A 148 -1.78 -2.15 16.41
C ILE A 148 -2.18 -1.29 17.62
N VAL A 149 -1.21 -0.60 18.24
CA VAL A 149 -1.44 0.31 19.38
C VAL A 149 -2.08 1.66 19.00
N ARG A 150 -2.23 1.97 17.70
CA ARG A 150 -2.73 3.28 17.24
C ARG A 150 -4.17 3.21 16.74
N GLY A 151 -4.99 4.20 17.09
CA GLY A 151 -6.35 4.36 16.56
C GLY A 151 -7.39 3.37 17.13
N ALA A 152 -8.66 3.60 16.80
CA ALA A 152 -9.79 2.89 17.41
C ALA A 152 -9.78 1.38 17.12
N SER A 153 -9.62 0.96 15.86
CA SER A 153 -9.63 -0.46 15.51
C SER A 153 -8.50 -1.25 16.17
N GLY A 154 -7.42 -0.59 16.55
CA GLY A 154 -6.23 -1.20 17.16
C GLY A 154 -6.46 -1.43 18.64
N ARG A 155 -7.01 -0.41 19.33
CA ARG A 155 -7.50 -0.57 20.70
C ARG A 155 -8.58 -1.64 20.80
N ALA A 156 -9.49 -1.72 19.84
CA ALA A 156 -10.54 -2.74 19.81
C ALA A 156 -9.98 -4.16 19.63
N ILE A 157 -8.91 -4.34 18.84
CA ILE A 157 -8.25 -5.64 18.69
C ILE A 157 -7.47 -6.04 19.96
N LEU A 158 -6.96 -5.06 20.73
CA LEU A 158 -6.14 -5.30 21.93
C LEU A 158 -6.95 -5.41 23.24
N ALA A 159 -8.24 -5.08 23.22
CA ALA A 159 -9.12 -5.08 24.39
C ALA A 159 -9.54 -6.52 24.75
#